data_AF-A0A4S8KYZ2-F1
#
_entry.id   AF-A0A4S8KYZ2-F1
#
_cell.length_a   1.000
_cell.length_b   1.000
_cell.length_c   1.000
_cell.angle_alpha   90.00
_cell.angle_beta   90.00
_cell.angle_gamma   90.00
#
_symmetry.space_group_name_H-M   'P 1'
#
loop_
_entity.id
_entity.type
_entity.pdbx_description
1 polymer ?
#
loop_
_entity_poly.entity_id
_entity_poly.type
_entity_poly.pdbx_seq_one_letter_code
_entity_poly.pdbx_strand_id
1 'polypeptide(L)'
;MPRTLLCSKCYEEFSASDVPPNSPSTDMLHSSRTPSESDIPRIQEHLAKSLADLAKCDAQIEGLMGIIAELQQKRTDLKKHVDKHLSLLSSMRKFPSEILGEIFGFCCSEYGLSVKREKSLEPFQVDAQALVLSQICSRWRDVMISSPSLW
;
A
#
# COMPACT_ATOMS: atom_id res chain seq x y z
N MET A 1 -3.26 -35.14 -3.60
CA MET A 1 -3.27 -33.75 -4.11
C MET A 1 -3.16 -32.81 -2.91
N PRO A 2 -2.23 -31.84 -2.91
CA PRO A 2 -2.10 -30.91 -1.79
C PRO A 2 -3.23 -29.89 -1.85
N ARG A 3 -4.10 -29.89 -0.83
CA ARG A 3 -5.14 -28.88 -0.66
C ARG A 3 -4.52 -27.69 0.08
N THR A 4 -4.63 -26.48 -0.47
CA THR A 4 -4.18 -25.26 0.20
C THR A 4 -5.40 -24.53 0.75
N LEU A 5 -5.43 -24.33 2.08
CA LEU A 5 -6.48 -23.54 2.71
C LEU A 5 -6.26 -22.06 2.39
N LEU A 6 -7.14 -21.47 1.57
CA LEU A 6 -7.05 -20.07 1.18
C LEU A 6 -7.49 -19.11 2.28
N CYS A 7 -8.47 -19.51 3.10
CA CYS A 7 -9.02 -18.67 4.14
C CYS A 7 -9.56 -19.52 5.30
N SER A 8 -9.05 -19.28 6.52
CA SER A 8 -9.48 -19.98 7.74
C SER A 8 -10.89 -19.58 8.25
N LYS A 9 -11.55 -18.61 7.60
CA LYS A 9 -12.92 -18.20 7.90
C LYS A 9 -13.96 -18.64 6.86
N CYS A 10 -13.55 -18.80 5.60
CA CYS A 10 -14.47 -19.15 4.51
C CYS A 10 -14.50 -20.66 4.22
N TYR A 11 -13.56 -21.44 4.78
CA TYR A 11 -13.40 -22.89 4.55
C TYR A 11 -13.36 -23.32 3.06
N GLU A 12 -13.16 -22.38 2.15
CA GLU A 12 -13.01 -22.63 0.72
C GLU A 12 -11.65 -23.30 0.46
N GLU A 13 -11.69 -24.57 0.06
CA GLU A 13 -10.54 -25.32 -0.39
C GLU A 13 -10.26 -24.99 -1.86
N PHE A 14 -9.07 -24.45 -2.15
CA PHE A 14 -8.60 -24.39 -3.53
C PHE A 14 -8.10 -25.77 -3.93
N SER A 15 -8.85 -26.44 -4.79
CA SER A 15 -8.31 -27.56 -5.56
C SER A 15 -7.75 -26.97 -6.84
N ALA A 16 -6.42 -26.83 -6.90
CA ALA A 16 -5.73 -26.69 -8.17
C ALA A 16 -5.99 -27.98 -8.96
N SER A 17 -7.04 -28.00 -9.78
CA SER A 17 -7.15 -29.03 -10.79
C SER A 17 -6.03 -28.77 -11.77
N ASP A 18 -5.06 -29.69 -11.83
CA ASP A 18 -4.09 -29.73 -12.91
C ASP A 18 -4.86 -29.65 -14.23
N VAL A 19 -4.48 -28.70 -15.09
CA VAL A 19 -4.93 -28.68 -16.48
C VAL A 19 -4.68 -30.09 -17.01
N PRO A 20 -5.72 -30.83 -17.47
CA PRO A 20 -5.52 -32.21 -17.91
C PRO A 20 -4.45 -32.20 -19.01
N PRO A 21 -3.33 -32.96 -18.86
CA PRO A 21 -2.24 -32.93 -19.84
C PRO A 21 -2.67 -33.44 -21.22
N ASN A 22 -3.79 -34.15 -21.29
CA ASN A 22 -4.29 -34.78 -22.49
C ASN A 22 -5.58 -34.09 -22.97
N SER A 23 -5.45 -32.85 -23.43
CA SER A 23 -6.45 -32.30 -24.34
C SER A 23 -6.32 -33.04 -25.69
N PRO A 24 -7.42 -33.48 -26.33
CA PRO A 24 -7.36 -34.10 -27.65
C PRO A 24 -6.74 -33.19 -28.73
N SER A 25 -6.57 -31.90 -28.43
CA SER A 25 -5.96 -30.90 -29.30
C SER A 25 -4.44 -30.76 -29.18
N THR A 26 -3.79 -31.26 -28.12
CA THR A 26 -2.34 -31.01 -27.93
C THR A 26 -1.49 -31.60 -29.06
N ASP A 27 -1.82 -32.80 -29.52
CA ASP A 27 -1.18 -33.44 -30.69
C ASP A 27 -1.51 -32.73 -32.02
N MET A 28 -2.65 -32.04 -32.10
CA MET A 28 -3.05 -31.27 -33.29
C MET A 28 -2.39 -29.89 -33.35
N LEU A 29 -2.07 -29.27 -32.22
CA LEU A 29 -1.39 -27.97 -32.16
C LEU A 29 0.04 -28.02 -32.71
N HIS A 30 0.65 -29.21 -32.74
CA HIS A 30 2.01 -29.45 -33.27
C HIS A 30 2.01 -30.12 -34.66
N SER A 31 0.85 -30.27 -35.30
CA SER A 31 0.66 -30.96 -36.58
C SER A 31 0.00 -30.05 -37.63
N SER A 32 0.21 -30.31 -38.92
CA SER A 32 -0.51 -29.65 -40.03
C SER A 32 -1.95 -30.16 -40.21
N ARG A 33 -2.43 -31.03 -39.32
CA ARG A 33 -3.78 -31.63 -39.36
C ARG A 33 -4.83 -30.62 -38.92
N THR A 34 -5.86 -30.42 -39.75
CA THR A 34 -7.05 -29.65 -39.38
C THR A 34 -8.07 -30.51 -38.62
N PRO A 35 -8.89 -29.92 -37.71
CA PRO A 35 -9.95 -30.66 -37.02
C PRO A 35 -10.92 -31.29 -38.02
N SER A 36 -11.20 -32.58 -37.85
CA SER A 36 -12.25 -33.24 -38.62
C SER A 36 -13.63 -32.91 -38.05
N GLU A 37 -14.70 -33.16 -38.82
CA GLU A 37 -16.08 -32.88 -38.36
C GLU A 37 -16.45 -33.59 -37.06
N SER A 38 -15.81 -34.72 -36.74
CA SER A 38 -16.00 -35.44 -35.47
C SER A 38 -15.14 -34.90 -34.31
N ASP A 39 -14.07 -34.14 -34.59
CA ASP A 39 -13.20 -33.52 -33.59
C ASP A 39 -13.78 -32.19 -33.08
N ILE A 40 -14.47 -31.44 -33.95
CA ILE A 40 -15.09 -30.14 -33.64
C ILE A 40 -15.98 -30.17 -32.39
N PRO A 41 -16.98 -31.08 -32.25
CA PRO A 41 -17.86 -31.09 -31.09
C PRO A 41 -17.11 -31.42 -29.79
N ARG A 42 -16.11 -32.31 -29.85
CA ARG A 42 -15.28 -32.65 -28.68
C ARG A 42 -14.43 -31.46 -28.21
N ILE A 43 -13.87 -30.71 -29.15
CA ILE A 43 -13.11 -29.49 -28.86
C ILE A 43 -14.03 -28.41 -28.27
N GLN A 44 -15.24 -28.24 -28.82
CA GLN A 44 -16.22 -27.28 -28.31
C GLN A 44 -16.68 -27.61 -26.89
N GLU A 45 -16.97 -28.87 -26.59
CA GLU A 45 -17.34 -29.33 -25.25
C GLU A 45 -16.21 -29.07 -24.24
N HIS A 46 -14.97 -29.43 -24.61
CA HIS A 46 -13.81 -29.17 -23.76
C HIS A 46 -13.59 -27.68 -23.53
N LEU A 47 -13.71 -26.85 -24.59
CA LEU A 47 -13.59 -25.40 -24.48
C LEU A 47 -14.67 -24.81 -23.58
N ALA A 48 -15.93 -25.25 -23.71
CA ALA A 48 -17.03 -24.78 -22.87
C ALA A 48 -16.77 -25.09 -21.40
N LYS A 49 -16.27 -26.30 -21.09
CA LYS A 49 -15.88 -26.67 -19.73
C LYS A 49 -14.73 -25.81 -19.21
N SER A 50 -13.67 -25.63 -19.99
CA SER A 50 -12.52 -24.80 -19.59
C SER A 50 -12.90 -23.34 -19.37
N LEU A 51 -13.80 -22.77 -20.17
CA LEU A 51 -14.31 -21.42 -19.99
C LEU A 51 -15.15 -21.29 -18.71
N ALA A 52 -15.96 -22.31 -18.37
CA ALA A 52 -16.71 -22.32 -17.12
C ALA A 52 -15.79 -22.41 -15.90
N ASP A 53 -14.74 -23.24 -15.96
CA ASP A 53 -13.74 -23.35 -14.90
C ASP A 53 -12.95 -22.02 -14.73
N LEU A 54 -12.59 -21.37 -15.84
CA LEU A 54 -11.94 -20.06 -15.82
C LEU A 54 -12.84 -18.99 -15.18
N ALA A 55 -14.11 -18.92 -15.58
CA ALA A 55 -15.05 -17.96 -15.00
C ALA A 55 -15.24 -18.18 -13.49
N LYS A 56 -15.20 -19.43 -13.03
CA LYS A 56 -15.24 -19.75 -11.59
C LYS A 56 -13.99 -19.24 -10.86
N CYS A 57 -12.81 -19.43 -11.44
CA CYS A 57 -11.56 -18.89 -10.88
C CYS A 57 -11.59 -17.37 -10.79
N ASP A 58 -12.05 -16.68 -11.85
CA ASP A 58 -12.16 -15.22 -11.87
C ASP A 58 -13.11 -14.72 -10.78
N ALA A 59 -14.28 -15.35 -10.61
CA ALA A 59 -15.22 -15.01 -9.55
C ALA A 59 -14.62 -15.20 -8.13
N GLN A 60 -13.81 -16.25 -7.92
CA GLN A 60 -13.10 -16.46 -6.66
C GLN A 60 -12.03 -15.40 -6.42
N ILE A 61 -11.29 -15.00 -7.46
CA ILE A 61 -10.29 -13.92 -7.40
C ILE A 61 -10.97 -12.62 -7.00
N GLU A 62 -12.06 -12.24 -7.67
CA GLU A 62 -12.81 -11.03 -7.36
C GLU A 62 -13.31 -11.01 -5.90
N GLY A 63 -13.87 -12.13 -5.43
CA GLY A 63 -14.31 -12.27 -4.05
C GLY A 63 -13.18 -12.09 -3.03
N LEU A 64 -12.03 -12.72 -3.26
CA LEU A 64 -10.85 -12.57 -2.40
C LEU A 64 -10.28 -11.15 -2.42
N MET A 65 -10.25 -10.50 -3.58
CA MET A 65 -9.84 -9.11 -3.69
C MET A 65 -10.77 -8.17 -2.90
N GLY A 66 -12.08 -8.43 -2.90
CA GLY A 66 -13.05 -7.72 -2.06
C GLY A 66 -12.72 -7.84 -0.57
N ILE A 67 -12.48 -9.06 -0.08
CA ILE A 67 -12.10 -9.33 1.31
C ILE A 67 -10.79 -8.60 1.67
N ILE A 68 -9.80 -8.61 0.79
CA ILE A 68 -8.53 -7.91 0.99
C ILE A 68 -8.78 -6.40 1.13
N ALA A 69 -9.60 -5.81 0.26
CA ALA A 69 -9.93 -4.40 0.30
C ALA A 69 -10.61 -4.01 1.63
N GLU A 70 -11.57 -4.80 2.10
CA GLU A 70 -12.23 -4.57 3.40
C GLU A 70 -11.25 -4.63 4.57
N LEU A 71 -10.35 -5.63 4.59
CA LEU A 71 -9.35 -5.77 5.65
C LEU A 71 -8.33 -4.62 5.62
N GLN A 72 -7.92 -4.17 4.43
CA GLN A 72 -7.04 -3.01 4.28
C GLN A 72 -7.69 -1.73 4.77
N GLN A 73 -8.99 -1.53 4.48
CA GLN A 73 -9.75 -0.39 4.98
C GLN A 73 -9.81 -0.43 6.52
N LYS A 74 -10.23 -1.57 7.09
CA LYS A 74 -10.29 -1.76 8.55
C LYS A 74 -8.94 -1.53 9.23
N ARG A 75 -7.85 -2.04 8.64
CA ARG A 75 -6.48 -1.81 9.14
C ARG A 75 -6.16 -0.32 9.15
N THR A 76 -6.49 0.40 8.09
CA THR A 76 -6.22 1.83 7.95
C THR A 76 -6.98 2.63 9.01
N ASP A 77 -8.24 2.31 9.26
CA ASP A 77 -9.06 2.99 10.27
C ASP A 77 -8.58 2.70 11.69
N LEU A 78 -8.22 1.45 11.98
CA LEU A 78 -7.59 1.08 13.25
C LEU A 78 -6.26 1.79 13.47
N LYS A 79 -5.42 1.87 12.44
CA LYS A 79 -4.14 2.58 12.52
C LYS A 79 -4.35 4.07 12.84
N LYS A 80 -5.29 4.75 12.17
CA LYS A 80 -5.65 6.14 12.48
C LYS A 80 -6.11 6.30 13.94
N HIS A 81 -6.92 5.37 14.44
CA HIS A 81 -7.37 5.38 15.82
C HIS A 81 -6.19 5.22 16.79
N VAL A 82 -5.33 4.22 16.57
CA VAL A 82 -4.12 3.99 17.38
C VAL A 82 -3.22 5.23 17.35
N ASP A 83 -2.90 5.78 16.18
CA ASP A 83 -2.03 6.95 16.05
C ASP A 83 -2.61 8.17 16.78
N LYS A 84 -3.93 8.35 16.73
CA LYS A 84 -4.61 9.40 17.53
C LYS A 84 -4.41 9.17 19.04
N HIS A 85 -4.59 7.96 19.53
CA HIS A 85 -4.40 7.63 20.95
C HIS A 85 -2.94 7.66 21.40
N LEU A 86 -2.00 7.25 20.55
CA LEU A 86 -0.57 7.38 20.83
C LEU A 86 -0.15 8.85 20.85
N SER A 87 -0.69 9.66 19.94
CA SER A 87 -0.49 11.11 20.03
C SER A 87 -1.01 11.63 21.37
N LEU A 88 -2.16 11.14 21.86
CA LEU A 88 -2.68 11.15 23.25
C LEU A 88 -1.59 11.22 24.31
N LEU A 89 -0.84 10.14 24.29
CA LEU A 89 0.10 9.75 25.33
C LEU A 89 1.51 10.28 25.06
N SER A 90 1.75 10.86 23.88
CA SER A 90 3.04 11.39 23.49
C SER A 90 3.57 12.37 24.54
N SER A 91 4.76 12.08 25.04
CA SER A 91 5.50 12.91 26.00
C SER A 91 5.68 14.35 25.52
N MET A 92 5.64 14.58 24.21
CA MET A 92 5.67 15.93 23.63
C MET A 92 4.51 16.83 24.08
N ARG A 93 3.39 16.29 24.56
CA ARG A 93 2.31 17.11 25.16
C ARG A 93 2.55 17.46 26.63
N LYS A 94 3.42 16.72 27.31
CA LYS A 94 3.77 16.93 28.73
C LYS A 94 5.04 17.75 28.90
N PHE A 95 5.83 17.84 27.84
CA PHE A 95 7.07 18.61 27.84
C PHE A 95 6.78 20.09 28.13
N PRO A 96 7.49 20.82 28.99
CA PRO A 96 7.25 22.26 29.19
C PRO A 96 7.56 23.04 27.91
N SER A 97 6.85 24.15 27.69
CA SER A 97 7.03 24.96 26.48
C SER A 97 8.38 25.66 26.44
N GLU A 98 8.94 25.96 27.62
CA GLU A 98 10.25 26.58 27.82
C GLU A 98 11.37 25.68 27.31
N ILE A 99 11.39 24.41 27.73
CA ILE A 99 12.39 23.45 27.27
C ILE A 99 12.21 23.14 25.79
N LEU A 100 10.96 23.14 25.30
CA LEU A 100 10.69 22.98 23.87
C LEU A 100 11.29 24.14 23.05
N GLY A 101 11.16 25.38 23.55
CA GLY A 101 11.75 26.57 22.96
C GLY A 101 13.27 26.55 22.99
N GLU A 102 13.90 26.08 24.08
CA GLU A 102 15.34 25.88 24.15
C GLU A 102 15.83 24.86 23.11
N ILE A 103 15.15 23.72 22.99
CA ILE A 103 15.45 22.72 21.95
C ILE A 103 15.33 23.34 20.56
N PHE A 104 14.27 24.11 20.31
CA PHE A 104 14.11 24.80 19.02
C PHE A 104 15.21 25.82 18.78
N GLY A 105 15.74 26.48 19.81
CA GLY A 105 16.91 27.36 19.71
C GLY A 105 18.22 26.63 19.42
N PHE A 106 18.33 25.34 19.75
CA PHE A 106 19.43 24.51 19.27
C PHE A 106 19.21 24.02 17.83
N CYS A 107 17.95 23.80 17.44
CA CYS A 107 17.60 23.29 16.12
C CYS A 107 17.60 24.36 15.03
N CYS A 108 17.04 25.53 15.32
CA CYS A 108 17.18 26.74 14.53
C CYS A 108 18.58 27.27 14.86
N SER A 109 19.50 27.29 13.90
CA SER A 109 20.86 27.84 14.10
C SER A 109 20.81 29.34 14.45
N GLU A 110 21.84 30.12 14.12
CA GLU A 110 21.84 31.58 14.34
C GLU A 110 20.64 32.30 13.68
N TYR A 111 20.00 31.68 12.67
CA TYR A 111 18.82 32.19 11.99
C TYR A 111 17.79 31.07 11.77
N GLY A 112 16.50 31.35 11.99
CA GLY A 112 15.39 30.42 11.74
C GLY A 112 15.08 30.24 10.25
N LEU A 113 15.55 31.17 9.43
CA LEU A 113 15.57 31.13 7.97
C LEU A 113 16.95 31.56 7.45
N SER A 114 17.62 30.71 6.68
CA SER A 114 18.88 31.01 6.02
C SER A 114 18.76 30.77 4.52
N VAL A 115 19.13 31.78 3.73
CA VAL A 115 19.23 31.66 2.27
C VAL A 115 20.71 31.70 1.91
N LYS A 116 21.26 30.56 1.53
CA LYS A 116 22.67 30.43 1.16
C LYS A 116 22.81 30.31 -0.36
N ARG A 117 23.84 30.96 -0.88
CA ARG A 117 24.28 30.80 -2.27
C ARG A 117 25.79 30.68 -2.25
N GLU A 118 26.29 29.47 -2.45
CA GLU A 118 27.72 29.17 -2.36
C GLU A 118 28.49 29.55 -3.64
N LYS A 119 27.82 29.53 -4.80
CA LYS A 119 28.35 29.92 -6.11
C LYS A 119 27.31 30.71 -6.90
N SER A 120 27.72 31.65 -7.76
CA SER A 120 26.78 32.53 -8.48
C SER A 120 25.86 31.79 -9.46
N LEU A 121 26.23 30.57 -9.86
CA LEU A 121 25.52 29.73 -10.83
C LEU A 121 24.63 28.65 -10.18
N GLU A 122 24.70 28.47 -8.85
CA GLU A 122 23.89 27.47 -8.15
C GLU A 122 22.53 28.04 -7.71
N PRO A 123 21.48 27.20 -7.62
CA PRO A 123 20.21 27.58 -7.01
C PRO A 123 20.41 28.06 -5.57
N PHE A 124 19.54 28.96 -5.12
CA PHE A 124 19.51 29.33 -3.70
C PHE A 124 19.13 28.11 -2.86
N GLN A 125 19.92 27.82 -1.84
CA GLN A 125 19.55 26.86 -0.81
C GLN A 125 18.83 27.60 0.31
N VAL A 126 17.54 27.29 0.48
CA VAL A 126 16.72 27.84 1.56
C VAL A 126 16.64 26.81 2.67
N ASP A 127 17.18 27.16 3.83
CA ASP A 127 17.02 26.41 5.06
C ASP A 127 16.05 27.15 5.97
N ALA A 128 14.90 26.54 6.27
CA ALA A 128 13.80 27.18 6.97
C ALA A 128 13.39 26.34 8.20
N GLN A 129 14.36 26.10 9.09
CA GLN A 129 14.18 25.27 10.28
C GLN A 129 12.98 25.71 11.13
N ALA A 130 12.80 27.03 11.32
CA ALA A 130 11.67 27.56 12.06
C ALA A 130 10.32 27.18 11.43
N LEU A 131 10.23 27.29 10.10
CA LEU A 131 9.03 26.90 9.35
C LEU A 131 8.78 25.39 9.45
N VAL A 132 9.82 24.57 9.28
CA VAL A 132 9.72 23.11 9.37
C VAL A 132 9.21 22.69 10.76
N LEU A 133 9.78 23.24 11.84
CA LEU A 133 9.37 22.92 13.20
C LEU A 133 7.92 23.36 13.48
N SER A 134 7.51 24.54 13.00
CA SER A 134 6.16 25.08 13.15
C SER A 134 5.06 24.25 12.44
N GLN A 135 5.44 23.36 11.52
CA GLN A 135 4.50 22.51 10.78
C GLN A 135 4.24 21.16 11.44
N ILE A 136 5.02 20.77 12.46
CA ILE A 136 4.91 19.44 13.08
C ILE A 136 3.60 19.25 13.84
N CYS A 137 3.22 20.19 14.72
CA CYS A 137 1.92 20.20 15.37
C CYS A 137 1.53 21.60 15.85
N SER A 138 0.25 21.78 16.24
CA SER A 138 -0.25 23.08 16.73
C SER A 138 0.56 23.60 17.91
N ARG A 139 0.94 22.73 18.84
CA ARG A 139 1.72 23.12 20.01
C ARG A 139 3.12 23.64 19.65
N TRP A 140 3.81 22.97 18.72
CA TRP A 140 5.14 23.40 18.26
C TRP A 140 5.04 24.76 17.58
N ARG A 141 3.98 24.96 16.80
CA ARG A 141 3.66 26.25 16.20
C ARG A 141 3.42 27.34 17.25
N ASP A 142 2.65 27.06 18.29
CA ASP A 142 2.35 28.02 19.36
C ASP A 142 3.64 28.46 20.05
N VAL A 143 4.54 27.52 20.37
CA VAL A 143 5.86 27.81 20.94
C VAL A 143 6.70 28.65 19.98
N MET A 144 6.83 28.23 18.71
CA MET A 144 7.60 28.96 17.68
C MET A 144 7.08 30.39 17.45
N ILE A 145 5.77 30.62 17.48
CA ILE A 145 5.17 31.95 17.34
C ILE A 145 5.40 32.79 18.60
N SER A 146 5.34 32.17 19.78
CA SER A 146 5.58 32.85 21.06
C SER A 146 7.05 33.20 21.31
N SER A 147 7.97 32.68 20.50
CA SER A 147 9.41 32.88 20.63
C SER A 147 9.99 33.56 19.37
N PRO A 148 9.86 34.90 19.24
CA PRO A 148 10.36 35.63 18.07
C PRO A 148 11.85 35.45 17.79
N SER A 149 12.66 35.13 18.81
CA SER A 149 14.10 34.89 18.67
C SER A 149 14.45 33.64 17.87
N LEU A 150 13.48 32.77 17.54
CA LEU A 150 13.68 31.54 16.76
C LEU A 150 13.52 31.74 15.25
N TRP A 151 13.23 32.96 14.79
CA TRP A 151 13.04 33.31 13.37
C TRP A 151 14.24 34.10 12.87
#